data_AF-A0A958F4E0-F1
#
_entry.id   AF-A0A958F4E0-F1
#
_cell.length_a   1.000
_cell.length_b   1.000
_cell.length_c   1.000
_cell.angle_alpha   90.00
_cell.angle_beta   90.00
_cell.angle_gamma   90.00
#
_symmetry.space_group_name_H-M   'P 1'
#
loop_
_entity.id
_entity.type
_entity.pdbx_description
1 polymer ?
#
loop_
_entity_poly.entity_id
_entity_poly.type
_entity_poly.pdbx_seq_one_letter_code
_entity_poly.pdbx_strand_id
1 'polypeptide(L)'
;MEANPAAEEIGPLFTLFLLTETEYRPSLFFGSSSDRIGSPAGKQSYFATLSKYMLPLRSSFYASLNYSEWDESFNIPFGAEFNFGKGISVRSMYDGQRSHLLFNFYGETYGASLMYIWLEKIGISISFGIF
;
A
#
# COMPACT_ATOMS: atom_id res chain seq x y z
N MET A 1 3.83 -8.10 -14.54
CA MET A 1 3.58 -7.22 -15.70
C MET A 1 2.19 -6.65 -15.55
N GLU A 2 2.05 -5.34 -15.73
CA GLU A 2 0.76 -4.67 -15.71
C GLU A 2 0.42 -4.21 -17.13
N ALA A 3 -0.82 -4.42 -17.55
CA ALA A 3 -1.35 -3.86 -18.78
C ALA A 3 -2.47 -2.88 -18.40
N ASN A 4 -2.34 -1.63 -18.84
CA ASN A 4 -3.36 -0.60 -18.70
C ASN A 4 -3.84 -0.16 -20.10
N PRO A 5 -4.90 -0.78 -20.64
CA PRO A 5 -5.39 -0.45 -21.98
C PRO A 5 -5.87 1.00 -22.12
N ALA A 6 -6.36 1.61 -21.04
CA ALA A 6 -6.85 2.99 -21.07
C ALA A 6 -5.72 4.02 -21.25
N ALA A 7 -4.49 3.64 -20.90
CA ALA A 7 -3.29 4.42 -21.10
C ALA A 7 -2.38 3.86 -22.21
N GLU A 8 -2.82 2.79 -22.91
CA GLU A 8 -2.01 2.05 -23.90
C GLU A 8 -0.65 1.58 -23.36
N GLU A 9 -0.60 1.21 -22.08
CA GLU A 9 0.65 0.99 -21.35
C GLU A 9 0.87 -0.45 -20.92
N ILE A 10 2.14 -0.84 -20.99
CA ILE A 10 2.66 -2.10 -20.48
C ILE A 10 3.89 -1.79 -19.64
N GLY A 11 3.80 -2.09 -18.34
CA GLY A 11 4.85 -1.81 -17.38
C GLY A 11 5.34 -3.05 -16.63
N PRO A 12 6.61 -3.05 -16.16
CA PRO A 12 7.04 -4.02 -15.17
C PRO A 12 6.21 -3.84 -13.90
N LEU A 13 5.64 -4.94 -13.44
CA LEU A 13 4.98 -5.02 -12.14
C LEU A 13 5.51 -6.28 -11.48
N PHE A 14 6.32 -6.11 -10.45
CA PHE A 14 6.91 -7.19 -9.68
C PHE A 14 7.09 -6.79 -8.22
N THR A 15 7.19 -7.80 -7.36
CA THR A 15 7.58 -7.65 -5.96
C THR A 15 8.49 -8.81 -5.60
N LEU A 16 9.66 -8.50 -5.07
CA LEU A 16 10.69 -9.45 -4.68
C LEU A 16 10.97 -9.31 -3.17
N PHE A 17 10.62 -10.33 -2.41
CA PHE A 17 10.94 -10.42 -0.99
C PHE A 17 12.41 -10.83 -0.81
N LEU A 18 13.20 -9.96 -0.18
CA LEU A 18 14.60 -10.28 0.18
C LEU A 18 14.69 -10.84 1.59
N LEU A 19 13.93 -10.27 2.52
CA LEU A 19 13.90 -10.70 3.90
C LEU A 19 12.45 -10.90 4.33
N THR A 20 12.15 -12.11 4.80
CA THR A 20 10.93 -12.38 5.56
C THR A 20 11.07 -11.80 6.97
N GLU A 21 9.97 -11.25 7.48
CA GLU A 21 9.88 -10.74 8.84
C GLU A 21 10.17 -11.86 9.86
N THR A 22 10.86 -11.51 10.94
CA THR A 22 11.02 -12.35 12.14
C THR A 22 10.65 -11.56 13.38
N GLU A 23 10.67 -12.20 14.55
CA GLU A 23 10.45 -11.53 15.83
C GLU A 23 11.34 -10.28 15.99
N TYR A 24 12.62 -10.36 15.60
CA TYR A 24 13.60 -9.28 15.81
C TYR A 24 13.94 -8.47 14.57
N ARG A 25 13.49 -8.87 13.37
CA ARG A 25 13.86 -8.23 12.11
C ARG A 25 12.63 -7.87 11.28
N PRO A 26 12.53 -6.66 10.70
CA PRO A 26 11.48 -6.35 9.73
C PRO A 26 11.63 -7.18 8.45
N SER A 27 10.56 -7.32 7.68
CA SER A 27 10.68 -7.77 6.30
C SER A 27 11.27 -6.66 5.42
N LEU A 28 11.90 -7.05 4.32
CA LEU A 28 12.41 -6.15 3.29
C LEU A 28 12.02 -6.72 1.93
N PHE A 29 11.40 -5.90 1.09
CA PHE A 29 11.09 -6.25 -0.29
C PHE A 29 11.26 -5.06 -1.22
N PHE A 30 11.51 -5.37 -2.49
CA PHE A 30 11.63 -4.41 -3.57
C PHE A 30 10.54 -4.66 -4.58
N GLY A 31 10.12 -3.63 -5.28
CA GLY A 31 9.15 -3.80 -6.34
C GLY A 31 9.09 -2.62 -7.28
N SER A 32 8.24 -2.79 -8.28
CA SER A 32 7.82 -1.71 -9.15
C SER A 32 6.30 -1.60 -9.10
N SER A 33 5.78 -0.38 -9.20
CA SER A 33 4.36 -0.09 -9.35
C SER A 33 4.17 0.94 -10.44
N SER A 34 3.09 0.86 -11.22
CA SER A 34 2.64 2.05 -11.93
C SER A 34 2.34 3.12 -10.89
N ASP A 35 2.82 4.33 -11.11
CA ASP A 35 2.55 5.44 -10.21
C ASP A 35 1.02 5.63 -10.19
N ARG A 36 0.35 5.66 -9.03
CA ARG A 36 -1.13 5.61 -8.96
C ARG A 36 -1.75 6.39 -7.80
N ILE A 37 -3.01 6.79 -8.05
CA ILE A 37 -3.81 7.86 -7.43
C ILE A 37 -3.18 9.24 -7.67
N GLY A 38 -3.62 9.91 -8.74
CA GLY A 38 -3.26 11.29 -9.08
C GLY A 38 -2.04 11.47 -9.99
N SER A 39 -1.27 10.41 -10.21
CA SER A 39 -0.13 10.36 -11.13
C SER A 39 -0.54 10.36 -12.62
N PRO A 40 0.33 10.87 -13.51
CA PRO A 40 0.16 10.75 -14.96
C PRO A 40 0.31 9.31 -15.45
N ALA A 41 -0.30 9.03 -16.60
CA ALA A 41 -0.02 7.84 -17.38
C ALA A 41 1.48 7.76 -17.76
N GLY A 42 2.03 6.56 -17.80
CA GLY A 42 3.35 6.26 -18.37
C GLY A 42 4.50 6.38 -17.39
N LYS A 43 4.19 6.61 -16.11
CA LYS A 43 5.18 6.80 -15.04
C LYS A 43 5.24 5.57 -14.15
N GLN A 44 6.46 5.06 -13.97
CA GLN A 44 6.74 3.95 -13.09
C GLN A 44 7.31 4.46 -11.76
N SER A 45 7.08 3.71 -10.70
CA SER A 45 7.79 3.85 -9.44
C SER A 45 8.52 2.57 -9.08
N TYR A 46 9.67 2.73 -8.41
CA TYR A 46 10.51 1.64 -7.92
C TYR A 46 10.76 1.86 -6.45
N PHE A 47 10.49 0.84 -5.65
CA PHE A 47 10.47 0.99 -4.21
C PHE A 47 11.20 -0.12 -3.48
N ALA A 48 11.65 0.22 -2.27
CA ALA A 48 12.23 -0.68 -1.29
C ALA A 48 11.51 -0.45 0.04
N THR A 49 10.74 -1.42 0.51
CA THR A 49 9.89 -1.28 1.68
C THR A 49 10.36 -2.16 2.83
N LEU A 50 10.47 -1.55 4.00
CA LEU A 50 10.59 -2.25 5.28
C LEU A 50 9.21 -2.31 5.93
N SER A 51 8.85 -3.46 6.49
CA SER A 51 7.62 -3.58 7.28
C SER A 51 7.78 -4.50 8.49
N LYS A 52 7.02 -4.23 9.55
CA LYS A 52 7.03 -5.02 10.78
C LYS A 52 5.68 -5.02 11.47
N TYR A 53 5.25 -6.17 11.96
CA TYR A 53 4.13 -6.31 12.88
C TYR A 53 4.61 -6.32 14.33
N MET A 54 3.95 -5.53 15.16
CA MET A 54 4.19 -5.44 16.60
C MET A 54 2.99 -6.03 17.35
N LEU A 55 3.13 -7.28 17.77
CA LEU A 55 2.09 -8.00 18.49
C LEU A 55 1.58 -7.27 19.76
N PRO A 56 2.45 -6.64 20.60
CA PRO A 56 1.97 -5.92 21.79
C PRO A 56 1.03 -4.75 21.47
N LEU A 57 1.18 -4.14 20.31
CA LEU A 57 0.36 -3.01 19.85
C LEU A 57 -0.78 -3.45 18.93
N ARG A 58 -0.75 -4.71 18.45
CA ARG A 58 -1.59 -5.21 17.35
C ARG A 58 -1.53 -4.31 16.12
N SER A 59 -0.32 -3.87 15.80
CA SER A 59 -0.09 -2.88 14.75
C SER A 59 0.96 -3.32 13.76
N SER A 60 0.77 -3.04 12.48
CA SER A 60 1.83 -3.11 11.48
C SER A 60 2.31 -1.70 11.14
N PHE A 61 3.61 -1.60 10.85
CA PHE A 61 4.25 -0.38 10.41
C PHE A 61 5.03 -0.66 9.15
N TYR A 62 5.08 0.30 8.24
CA TYR A 62 5.94 0.23 7.07
C TYR A 62 6.53 1.61 6.75
N ALA A 63 7.69 1.58 6.12
CA ALA A 63 8.29 2.74 5.48
C ALA A 63 8.99 2.26 4.21
N SER A 64 8.97 3.09 3.18
CA SER A 64 9.55 2.77 1.88
C SER A 64 10.44 3.89 1.41
N LEU A 65 11.56 3.54 0.78
CA LEU A 65 12.22 4.45 -0.14
C LEU A 65 11.61 4.21 -1.52
N ASN A 66 11.17 5.26 -2.19
CA ASN A 66 10.50 5.15 -3.48
C ASN A 66 11.07 6.17 -4.46
N TYR A 67 11.51 5.72 -5.63
CA TYR A 67 11.83 6.59 -6.76
C TYR A 67 10.60 6.67 -7.67
N SER A 68 10.08 7.87 -7.88
CA SER A 68 8.99 8.13 -8.83
C SER A 68 9.55 8.75 -10.10
N GLU A 69 9.24 8.16 -11.26
CA GLU A 69 9.52 8.76 -12.56
C GLU A 69 8.61 9.96 -12.85
N TRP A 70 7.47 10.11 -12.15
CA TRP A 70 6.62 11.29 -12.28
C TRP A 70 7.29 12.50 -11.63
N ASP A 71 7.74 12.35 -10.39
CA ASP A 71 8.39 13.43 -9.63
C ASP A 71 9.88 13.57 -9.97
N GLU A 72 10.42 12.63 -10.75
CA GLU A 72 11.85 12.49 -11.06
C GLU A 72 12.74 12.52 -9.81
N SER A 73 12.21 12.01 -8.69
CA SER A 73 12.83 12.14 -7.38
C SER A 73 12.48 11.01 -6.43
N PHE A 74 13.20 10.96 -5.31
CA PHE A 74 12.91 10.03 -4.22
C PHE A 74 11.93 10.64 -3.23
N ASN A 75 10.96 9.84 -2.80
CA ASN A 75 10.09 10.15 -1.68
C ASN A 75 10.09 8.99 -0.67
N ILE A 76 9.53 9.25 0.52
CA ILE A 76 9.48 8.29 1.63
C ILE A 76 8.02 8.06 2.04
N PRO A 77 7.31 7.14 1.38
CA PRO A 77 6.00 6.70 1.83
C PRO A 77 6.13 5.90 3.13
N PHE A 78 5.18 6.08 4.03
CA PHE A 78 5.12 5.32 5.28
C PHE A 78 3.68 5.20 5.78
N GLY A 79 3.45 4.28 6.70
CA GLY A 79 2.14 4.11 7.28
C GLY A 79 2.11 3.12 8.42
N ALA A 80 0.95 3.07 9.06
CA ALA A 80 0.67 2.14 10.14
C ALA A 80 -0.76 1.62 10.02
N GLU A 81 -0.97 0.38 10.40
CA GLU A 81 -2.29 -0.20 10.61
C GLU A 81 -2.43 -0.63 12.06
N PHE A 82 -3.57 -0.32 12.68
CA PHE A 82 -3.96 -0.77 14.01
C PHE A 82 -5.13 -1.73 13.86
N ASN A 83 -4.95 -2.95 14.36
CA ASN A 83 -5.98 -3.98 14.34
C ASN A 83 -6.72 -4.05 15.68
N PHE A 84 -8.03 -3.81 15.65
CA PHE A 84 -8.88 -3.81 16.83
C PHE A 84 -9.46 -5.20 17.16
N GLY A 85 -9.10 -6.22 16.37
CA GLY A 85 -9.67 -7.56 16.40
C GLY A 85 -11.00 -7.65 15.62
N LYS A 86 -11.52 -8.87 15.48
CA LYS A 86 -12.78 -9.16 14.79
C LYS A 86 -12.84 -8.60 13.36
N GLY A 87 -11.70 -8.59 12.67
CA GLY A 87 -11.60 -8.12 11.29
C GLY A 87 -11.63 -6.60 11.11
N ILE A 88 -11.59 -5.81 12.19
CA ILE A 88 -11.62 -4.33 12.11
C ILE A 88 -10.19 -3.79 12.20
N SER A 89 -9.82 -2.91 11.27
CA SER A 89 -8.56 -2.16 11.35
C SER A 89 -8.69 -0.72 10.86
N VAL A 90 -7.81 0.14 11.36
CA VAL A 90 -7.61 1.49 10.84
C VAL A 90 -6.19 1.61 10.34
N ARG A 91 -6.03 2.09 9.12
CA ARG A 91 -4.74 2.29 8.48
C ARG A 91 -4.55 3.75 8.12
N SER A 92 -3.50 4.37 8.65
CA SER A 92 -3.03 5.68 8.22
C SER A 92 -1.81 5.52 7.32
N MET A 93 -1.77 6.31 6.25
CA MET A 93 -0.70 6.25 5.26
C MET A 93 -0.32 7.65 4.81
N TYR A 94 0.94 7.81 4.46
CA TYR A 94 1.48 8.92 3.68
C TYR A 94 2.14 8.32 2.44
N ASP A 95 1.72 8.73 1.25
CA ASP A 95 2.17 8.15 -0.02
C ASP A 95 3.46 8.79 -0.58
N GLY A 96 4.08 9.69 0.18
CA GLY A 96 5.22 10.50 -0.27
C GLY A 96 4.84 11.96 -0.55
N GLN A 97 3.55 12.24 -0.81
CA GLN A 97 3.03 13.58 -1.06
C GLN A 97 1.80 13.92 -0.20
N ARG A 98 0.89 12.96 0.00
CA ARG A 98 -0.42 13.14 0.60
C ARG A 98 -0.78 12.00 1.55
N SER A 99 -1.66 12.31 2.49
CA SER A 99 -2.10 11.35 3.51
C SER A 99 -3.41 10.67 3.16
N HIS A 100 -3.56 9.42 3.59
CA HIS A 100 -4.78 8.62 3.42
C HIS A 100 -5.13 7.97 4.74
N LEU A 101 -6.43 7.81 4.97
CA LEU A 101 -6.95 7.06 6.11
C LEU A 101 -7.93 6.00 5.62
N LEU A 102 -7.72 4.76 5.99
CA LEU A 102 -8.60 3.65 5.62
C LEU A 102 -9.18 3.05 6.91
N PHE A 103 -10.49 2.85 6.92
CA PHE A 103 -11.18 2.01 7.88
C PHE A 103 -11.58 0.72 7.18
N ASN A 104 -11.11 -0.41 7.68
CA ASN A 104 -11.32 -1.72 7.07
C ASN A 104 -12.15 -2.63 7.96
N PHE A 105 -12.97 -3.44 7.31
CA PHE A 105 -13.75 -4.52 7.91
C PHE A 105 -13.64 -5.77 7.05
N TYR A 106 -13.16 -6.86 7.62
CA TYR A 106 -13.01 -8.16 6.96
C TYR A 106 -13.78 -9.25 7.70
N GLY A 107 -14.67 -9.92 6.99
CA GLY A 107 -15.25 -11.19 7.38
C GLY A 107 -14.51 -12.37 6.76
N GLU A 108 -15.06 -13.57 6.88
CA GLU A 108 -14.44 -14.79 6.30
C GLU A 108 -14.47 -14.78 4.76
N THR A 109 -15.55 -14.29 4.16
CA THR A 109 -15.76 -14.31 2.70
C THR A 109 -16.06 -12.94 2.09
N TYR A 110 -15.99 -11.87 2.89
CA TYR A 110 -16.26 -10.52 2.42
C TYR A 110 -15.33 -9.50 3.09
N GLY A 111 -15.13 -8.37 2.43
CA GLY A 111 -14.37 -7.25 2.96
C GLY A 111 -14.97 -5.92 2.50
N ALA A 112 -14.83 -4.90 3.33
CA ALA A 112 -15.19 -3.54 3.01
C ALA A 112 -14.13 -2.57 3.56
N SER A 113 -13.79 -1.55 2.77
CA SER A 113 -12.89 -0.48 3.17
C SER A 113 -13.52 0.86 2.85
N LEU A 114 -13.68 1.71 3.88
CA LEU A 114 -13.95 3.13 3.72
C LEU A 114 -12.61 3.85 3.65
N MET A 115 -12.40 4.64 2.61
CA MET A 115 -11.13 5.29 2.34
C MET A 115 -11.33 6.80 2.32
N TYR A 116 -10.54 7.53 3.10
CA TYR A 116 -10.44 8.98 3.03
C TYR A 116 -9.11 9.35 2.35
N ILE A 117 -9.18 9.39 1.03
CA ILE A 117 -8.07 9.59 0.10
C ILE A 117 -7.67 11.05 0.10
N TRP A 118 -6.37 11.30 0.27
CA TRP A 118 -5.80 12.65 0.40
C TRP A 118 -6.39 13.49 1.54
N LEU A 119 -7.17 12.87 2.43
CA LEU A 119 -8.03 13.54 3.40
C LEU A 119 -8.96 14.59 2.74
N GLU A 120 -9.38 14.33 1.51
CA GLU A 120 -10.25 15.21 0.71
C GLU A 120 -11.40 14.43 0.06
N LYS A 121 -11.16 13.17 -0.35
CA LYS A 121 -12.10 12.37 -1.13
C LYS A 121 -12.47 11.09 -0.38
N ILE A 122 -13.76 10.78 -0.34
CA ILE A 122 -14.25 9.53 0.22
C ILE A 122 -14.35 8.49 -0.90
N GLY A 123 -13.81 7.31 -0.67
CA GLY A 123 -13.93 6.14 -1.52
C GLY A 123 -14.39 4.92 -0.73
N ILE A 124 -15.01 3.96 -1.42
CA ILE A 124 -15.44 2.70 -0.82
C ILE A 124 -14.93 1.58 -1.71
N SER A 125 -14.36 0.54 -1.07
CA SER A 125 -14.00 -0.71 -1.72
C SER A 125 -14.76 -1.85 -1.05
N ILE A 126 -15.23 -2.81 -1.85
CA ILE A 126 -15.93 -4.01 -1.38
C ILE A 126 -15.32 -5.21 -2.09
N SER A 127 -15.04 -6.27 -1.36
CA SER A 127 -14.49 -7.52 -1.88
C SER A 127 -15.31 -8.72 -1.41
N PHE A 128 -15.33 -9.77 -2.24
CA PHE A 128 -15.97 -11.04 -1.94
C PHE A 128 -15.02 -12.18 -2.34
N GLY A 129 -14.86 -13.17 -1.48
CA GLY A 129 -14.15 -14.41 -1.78
C GLY A 129 -15.09 -15.43 -2.43
N ILE A 130 -14.59 -16.15 -3.42
CA ILE A 130 -15.27 -17.30 -4.04
C ILE A 130 -14.51 -18.55 -3.58
N PHE A 131 -15.24 -19.57 -3.11
CA PHE A 131 -14.71 -20.81 -2.55
C PHE A 131 -13.96 -21.67 -3.56
#